data_AF-A0A929NV02-F1
#
_entry.id   AF-A0A929NV02-F1
#
_cell.length_a   1.000
_cell.length_b   1.000
_cell.length_c   1.000
_cell.angle_alpha   90.00
_cell.angle_beta   90.00
_cell.angle_gamma   90.00
#
_symmetry.space_group_name_H-M   'P 1'
#
loop_
_entity.id
_entity.type
_entity.pdbx_description
1 polymer ?
#
loop_
_entity_poly.entity_id
_entity_poly.type
_entity_poly.pdbx_seq_one_letter_code
_entity_poly.pdbx_strand_id
1 'polypeptide(L)'
;MPVAEVISKKDALRHAKFFAGATETVLEQFADAGVLETLPAGQTLLKKDMPGRSFYIIVEGRAEVHDGELTLAILNPHDTFGELSTLEDGLCTASVTAETELQVLRLDRDPILRIMSRHLGANALILQSLCRVLRERSEQFTKGAHQRRTMERELEIGRKIQAGFLPSSLPAEDGWEIGAYFHAAREVAGDFYDVFRIENTGRIALVIGDVCDKGVGAALFMTLFRSLLRAASSSEEFATDARASVGEQADYSEALLRNSVQFANNYIARTHGETSMFATVFFALLDPKTGHLLYVNGGHEEPIIIHNGAVKASLGNSGPALGLFPGVPFDVKESRLEPGNTLFSYTDGATDAVNPQGESYTLARLNRHVLNSGLSADGLVASTAVAINRHAAGAPQFDDVTMLAVTRKS
;
A
#
# COMPACT_ATOMS: atom_id res chain seq x y z
N MET A 1 50.53 -8.07 34.98
CA MET A 1 49.23 -8.48 34.42
C MET A 1 48.34 -8.84 35.61
N PRO A 2 47.17 -8.19 35.81
CA PRO A 2 46.28 -8.58 36.87
C PRO A 2 45.61 -9.90 36.49
N VAL A 3 45.59 -10.84 37.44
CA VAL A 3 44.86 -12.11 37.34
C VAL A 3 43.38 -11.74 37.29
N ALA A 4 42.69 -12.05 36.18
CA ALA A 4 41.25 -11.91 36.11
C ALA A 4 40.62 -12.75 37.22
N GLU A 5 39.86 -12.12 38.12
CA GLU A 5 39.05 -12.83 39.10
C GLU A 5 38.10 -13.76 38.34
N VAL A 6 38.27 -15.07 38.50
CA VAL A 6 37.32 -16.04 37.96
C VAL A 6 36.01 -15.85 38.73
N ILE A 7 35.04 -15.15 38.13
CA ILE A 7 33.71 -14.97 38.69
C ILE A 7 33.13 -16.37 38.95
N SER A 8 32.77 -16.66 40.21
CA SER A 8 32.21 -17.96 40.54
C SER A 8 30.83 -18.12 39.90
N LYS A 9 30.47 -19.34 39.47
CA LYS A 9 29.12 -19.65 38.91
C LYS A 9 28.00 -19.16 39.84
N LYS A 10 28.25 -19.23 41.15
CA LYS A 10 27.33 -18.79 42.20
C LYS A 10 27.16 -17.27 42.22
N ASP A 11 28.22 -16.52 41.98
CA ASP A 11 28.14 -15.05 41.87
C ASP A 11 27.42 -14.61 40.59
N ALA A 12 27.63 -15.31 39.48
CA ALA A 12 26.84 -15.08 38.26
C ALA A 12 25.33 -15.29 38.51
N LEU A 13 24.97 -16.36 39.23
CA LEU A 13 23.58 -16.64 39.59
C LEU A 13 22.99 -15.60 40.55
N ARG A 14 23.74 -15.14 41.56
CA ARG A 14 23.28 -14.13 42.53
C ARG A 14 22.88 -12.80 41.89
N HIS A 15 23.60 -12.39 40.85
CA HIS A 15 23.36 -11.10 40.19
C HIS A 15 22.35 -11.19 39.05
N ALA A 16 22.04 -12.40 38.57
CA ALA A 16 21.02 -12.62 37.56
C ALA A 16 19.63 -12.35 38.13
N LYS A 17 18.89 -11.43 37.51
CA LYS A 17 17.52 -11.05 37.92
C LYS A 17 16.57 -12.25 38.03
N PHE A 18 16.81 -13.30 37.26
CA PHE A 18 16.05 -14.55 37.31
C PHE A 18 16.10 -15.25 38.67
N PHE A 19 17.22 -15.18 39.40
CA PHE A 19 17.41 -15.84 40.70
C PHE A 19 17.25 -14.88 41.88
N ALA A 20 16.70 -13.68 41.66
CA ALA A 20 16.43 -12.74 42.73
C ALA A 20 15.48 -13.37 43.77
N GLY A 21 15.95 -13.53 45.00
CA GLY A 21 15.20 -14.17 46.08
C GLY A 21 15.39 -15.70 46.19
N ALA A 22 16.27 -16.30 45.37
CA ALA A 22 16.71 -17.68 45.56
C ALA A 22 17.46 -17.82 46.89
N THR A 23 17.24 -18.92 47.61
CA THR A 23 18.03 -19.24 48.79
C THR A 23 19.44 -19.69 48.40
N GLU A 24 20.40 -19.55 49.30
CA GLU A 24 21.79 -19.98 49.07
C GLU A 24 21.88 -21.47 48.66
N THR A 25 21.06 -22.33 49.25
CA THR A 25 20.99 -23.76 48.90
C THR A 25 20.49 -23.98 47.47
N VAL A 26 19.54 -23.17 47.00
CA VAL A 26 19.03 -23.25 45.62
C VAL A 26 20.08 -22.76 44.63
N LEU A 27 20.76 -21.64 44.96
CA LEU A 27 21.86 -21.10 44.15
C LEU A 27 23.02 -22.09 44.01
N GLU A 28 23.38 -22.81 45.09
CA GLU A 28 24.41 -23.85 45.05
C GLU A 28 24.04 -24.98 44.09
N GLN A 29 22.81 -25.49 44.16
CA GLN A 29 22.38 -26.57 43.26
C GLN A 29 22.37 -26.13 41.79
N PHE A 30 21.99 -24.89 41.50
CA PHE A 30 22.09 -24.34 40.15
C PHE A 30 23.55 -24.13 39.74
N ALA A 31 24.42 -23.66 40.64
CA ALA A 31 25.85 -23.50 40.35
C ALA A 31 26.52 -24.84 40.02
N ASP A 32 26.18 -25.89 40.76
CA ASP A 32 26.66 -27.26 40.54
C ASP A 32 26.17 -27.84 39.21
N ALA A 33 24.93 -27.55 38.84
CA ALA A 33 24.33 -27.99 37.58
C ALA A 33 24.80 -27.19 36.35
N GLY A 34 25.26 -25.95 36.55
CA GLY A 34 25.60 -25.05 35.46
C GLY A 34 26.95 -25.35 34.82
N VAL A 35 27.04 -25.15 33.51
CA VAL A 35 28.27 -25.31 32.71
C VAL A 35 28.69 -23.94 32.20
N LEU A 36 29.94 -23.55 32.46
CA LEU A 36 30.50 -22.33 31.87
C LEU A 36 30.93 -22.61 30.44
N GLU A 37 30.51 -21.75 29.52
CA GLU A 37 30.85 -21.81 28.11
C GLU A 37 31.36 -20.45 27.65
N THR A 38 32.40 -20.46 26.82
CA THR A 38 32.96 -19.25 26.21
C THR A 38 32.78 -19.34 24.71
N LEU A 39 32.28 -18.27 24.11
CA LEU A 39 32.08 -18.13 22.68
C LEU A 39 32.88 -16.93 22.14
N PRO A 40 33.61 -17.08 21.03
CA PRO A 40 34.22 -15.95 20.34
C PRO A 40 33.14 -15.00 19.76
N ALA A 41 33.54 -13.74 19.58
CA ALA A 41 32.73 -12.75 18.89
C ALA A 41 32.28 -13.25 17.50
N GLY A 42 31.03 -12.97 17.14
CA GLY A 42 30.38 -13.39 15.91
C GLY A 42 29.77 -14.80 15.95
N GLN A 43 30.01 -15.61 16.98
CA GLN A 43 29.41 -16.94 17.07
C GLN A 43 27.96 -16.88 17.57
N THR A 44 27.06 -17.53 16.84
CA THR A 44 25.65 -17.70 17.23
C THR A 44 25.50 -18.85 18.21
N LEU A 45 24.97 -18.54 19.41
CA LEU A 45 24.72 -19.51 20.47
C LEU A 45 23.33 -20.16 20.35
N LEU A 46 22.32 -19.35 20.11
CA LEU A 46 20.95 -19.81 19.84
C LEU A 46 20.55 -19.32 18.46
N LYS A 47 19.85 -20.18 17.70
CA LYS A 47 19.33 -19.82 16.39
C LYS A 47 17.82 -19.92 16.43
N LYS A 48 17.14 -18.90 15.91
CA LYS A 48 15.68 -18.89 15.77
C LYS A 48 15.20 -20.15 15.02
N ASP A 49 14.03 -20.63 15.41
CA ASP A 49 13.36 -21.81 14.84
C ASP A 49 14.12 -23.14 15.02
N MET A 50 15.19 -23.13 15.83
CA MET A 50 15.88 -24.34 16.28
C MET A 50 15.42 -24.73 17.69
N PRO A 51 15.43 -26.02 18.05
CA PRO A 51 15.08 -26.45 19.40
C PRO A 51 15.99 -25.82 20.46
N GLY A 52 15.40 -25.17 21.47
CA GLY A 52 16.10 -24.68 22.64
C GLY A 52 15.85 -25.58 23.84
N ARG A 53 16.89 -25.94 24.61
CA ARG A 53 16.75 -26.78 25.83
C ARG A 53 17.51 -26.29 27.06
N SER A 54 18.06 -25.08 26.97
CA SER A 54 18.91 -24.54 28.01
C SER A 54 18.61 -23.07 28.25
N PHE A 55 18.83 -22.65 29.48
CA PHE A 55 18.81 -21.26 29.93
C PHE A 55 20.23 -20.78 30.16
N TYR A 56 20.46 -19.51 29.90
CA TYR A 56 21.77 -18.91 29.88
C TYR A 56 21.78 -17.62 30.70
N ILE A 57 22.92 -17.38 31.33
CA ILE A 57 23.23 -16.14 32.04
C ILE A 57 24.54 -15.62 31.47
N ILE A 58 24.58 -14.35 31.06
CA ILE A 58 25.83 -13.72 30.64
C ILE A 58 26.67 -13.46 31.90
N VAL A 59 27.86 -14.05 31.94
CA VAL A 59 28.86 -13.81 32.99
C VAL A 59 29.72 -12.62 32.59
N GLU A 60 30.22 -12.62 31.36
CA GLU A 60 31.04 -11.56 30.77
C GLU A 60 30.75 -11.42 29.28
N GLY A 61 31.03 -10.23 28.73
CA GLY A 61 30.81 -9.92 27.31
C GLY A 61 29.41 -9.39 26.99
N ARG A 62 29.11 -9.29 25.69
CA ARG A 62 27.84 -8.81 25.15
C ARG A 62 27.33 -9.72 24.04
N ALA A 63 26.01 -9.82 23.94
CA ALA A 63 25.35 -10.57 22.90
C ALA A 63 24.20 -9.77 22.29
N GLU A 64 23.99 -9.94 20.99
CA GLU A 64 22.88 -9.39 20.25
C GLU A 64 21.77 -10.45 20.12
N VAL A 65 20.53 -10.04 20.40
CA VAL A 65 19.32 -10.82 20.08
C VAL A 65 18.75 -10.27 18.77
N HIS A 66 18.56 -11.11 17.75
CA HIS A 66 18.12 -10.68 16.42
C HIS A 66 17.22 -11.69 15.72
N ASP A 67 16.50 -11.19 14.71
CA ASP A 67 15.73 -11.96 13.75
C ASP A 67 16.09 -11.50 12.32
N GLY A 68 17.08 -12.19 11.72
CA GLY A 68 17.67 -11.76 10.44
C GLY A 68 18.53 -10.51 10.64
N GLU A 69 18.24 -9.44 9.90
CA GLU A 69 18.94 -8.15 10.07
C GLU A 69 18.32 -7.25 11.15
N LEU A 70 17.21 -7.67 11.77
CA LEU A 70 16.53 -6.90 12.81
C LEU A 70 17.11 -7.19 14.18
N THR A 71 17.86 -6.23 14.74
CA THR A 71 18.26 -6.23 16.15
C THR A 71 17.05 -6.05 17.06
N LEU A 72 16.78 -7.02 17.93
CA LEU A 72 15.68 -7.00 18.90
C LEU A 72 16.14 -6.45 20.26
N ALA A 73 17.36 -6.79 20.69
CA ALA A 73 17.94 -6.33 21.96
C ALA A 73 19.46 -6.55 22.02
N ILE A 74 20.14 -5.81 22.88
CA ILE A 74 21.54 -6.04 23.28
C ILE A 74 21.56 -6.50 24.74
N LEU A 75 22.18 -7.65 24.99
CA LEU A 75 22.32 -8.27 26.30
C LEU A 75 23.71 -7.98 26.88
N ASN A 76 23.74 -7.65 28.17
CA ASN A 76 24.94 -7.28 28.92
C ASN A 76 25.21 -8.31 30.05
N PRO A 77 26.36 -8.22 30.75
CA PRO A 77 26.61 -9.09 31.90
C PRO A 77 25.44 -9.07 32.91
N HIS A 78 25.11 -10.26 33.42
CA HIS A 78 23.97 -10.59 34.28
C HIS A 78 22.59 -10.64 33.61
N ASP A 79 22.47 -10.28 32.33
CA ASP A 79 21.24 -10.55 31.57
C ASP A 79 21.10 -12.05 31.29
N THR A 80 19.85 -12.48 31.14
CA THR A 80 19.47 -13.88 30.96
C THR A 80 18.69 -14.07 29.68
N PHE A 81 18.77 -15.27 29.11
CA PHE A 81 18.01 -15.64 27.92
C PHE A 81 17.79 -17.16 27.86
N GLY A 82 16.83 -17.61 27.05
CA GLY A 82 16.48 -19.03 26.93
C GLY A 82 15.58 -19.53 28.08
N GLU A 83 14.95 -18.63 28.83
CA GLU A 83 14.03 -18.96 29.95
C GLU A 83 12.91 -19.89 29.50
N LEU A 84 12.28 -19.58 28.36
CA LEU A 84 11.18 -20.35 27.78
C LEU A 84 11.59 -21.78 27.41
N SER A 85 12.82 -21.95 26.92
CA SER A 85 13.42 -23.23 26.53
C SER A 85 13.56 -24.22 27.71
N THR A 86 13.44 -23.74 28.94
CA THR A 86 13.48 -24.59 30.14
C THR A 86 12.12 -25.17 30.52
N LEU A 87 11.03 -24.58 30.02
CA LEU A 87 9.67 -24.92 30.45
C LEU A 87 8.93 -25.73 29.39
N GLU A 88 9.01 -25.32 28.13
CA GLU A 88 8.33 -25.97 27.01
C GLU A 88 9.36 -26.58 26.04
N ASP A 89 9.04 -27.75 25.47
CA ASP A 89 9.75 -28.24 24.29
C ASP A 89 9.29 -27.39 23.10
N GLY A 90 10.05 -26.34 22.82
CA GLY A 90 9.72 -25.34 21.79
C GLY A 90 10.95 -24.91 20.99
N LEU A 91 10.70 -24.10 19.96
CA LEU A 91 11.74 -23.50 19.14
C LEU A 91 12.19 -22.16 19.74
N CYS A 92 13.46 -21.83 19.61
CA CYS A 92 13.98 -20.51 19.96
C CYS A 92 13.24 -19.43 19.16
N THR A 93 12.78 -18.39 19.86
CA THR A 93 11.98 -17.31 19.25
C THR A 93 12.83 -16.24 18.55
N ALA A 94 14.13 -16.21 18.82
CA ALA A 94 15.10 -15.32 18.23
C ALA A 94 16.48 -15.97 18.23
N SER A 95 17.39 -15.44 17.42
CA SER A 95 18.80 -15.83 17.45
C SER A 95 19.55 -14.98 18.47
N VAL A 96 20.60 -15.54 19.06
CA VAL A 96 21.51 -14.84 19.98
C VAL A 96 22.94 -15.05 19.49
N THR A 97 23.60 -13.96 19.10
CA THR A 97 24.99 -13.97 18.61
C THR A 97 25.88 -13.16 19.55
N ALA A 98 27.07 -13.67 19.85
CA ALA A 98 28.06 -12.96 20.63
C ALA A 98 28.59 -11.72 19.87
N GLU A 99 28.49 -10.52 20.46
CA GLU A 99 29.11 -9.31 19.87
C GLU A 99 30.59 -9.22 20.23
N THR A 100 30.92 -9.59 21.47
CA THR A 100 32.29 -9.70 21.97
C THR A 100 32.59 -11.17 22.28
N GLU A 101 33.81 -11.47 22.75
CA GLU A 101 33.99 -12.73 23.47
C GLU A 101 32.97 -12.78 24.62
N LEU A 102 32.19 -13.85 24.66
CA LEU A 102 31.01 -14.00 25.50
C LEU A 102 31.19 -15.21 26.39
N GLN A 103 31.15 -15.00 27.70
CA GLN A 103 31.12 -16.09 28.67
C GLN A 103 29.71 -16.22 29.23
N VAL A 104 29.14 -17.42 29.16
CA VAL A 104 27.80 -17.72 29.65
C VAL A 104 27.81 -18.89 30.63
N LEU A 105 26.93 -18.83 31.62
CA LEU A 105 26.56 -19.98 32.44
C LEU A 105 25.33 -20.63 31.81
N ARG A 106 25.51 -21.81 31.20
CA ARG A 106 24.43 -22.63 30.65
C ARG A 106 23.85 -23.55 31.71
N LEU A 107 22.53 -23.58 31.81
CA LEU A 107 21.76 -24.51 32.63
C LEU A 107 20.81 -25.30 31.75
N ASP A 108 20.94 -26.63 31.77
CA ASP A 108 20.04 -27.49 31.02
C ASP A 108 18.70 -27.70 31.72
N ARG A 109 17.66 -27.89 30.91
CA ARG A 109 16.28 -28.12 31.36
C ARG A 109 16.14 -29.20 32.42
N ASP A 110 16.74 -30.37 32.22
CA ASP A 110 16.56 -31.51 33.13
C ASP A 110 17.07 -31.24 34.56
N PRO A 111 18.30 -30.71 34.76
CA PRO A 111 18.73 -30.22 36.07
C PRO A 111 17.79 -29.17 36.67
N ILE A 112 17.32 -28.19 35.88
CA ILE A 112 16.42 -27.13 36.36
C ILE A 112 15.13 -27.75 36.91
N LEU A 113 14.46 -28.62 36.14
CA LEU A 113 13.23 -29.29 36.54
C LEU A 113 13.40 -30.15 37.80
N ARG A 114 14.55 -30.82 37.95
CA ARG A 114 14.86 -31.59 39.16
C ARG A 114 15.00 -30.71 40.39
N ILE A 115 15.71 -29.59 40.29
CA ILE A 115 15.88 -28.63 41.39
C ILE A 115 14.52 -28.02 41.76
N MET A 116 13.70 -27.67 40.78
CA MET A 116 12.33 -27.17 40.98
C MET A 116 11.43 -28.14 41.74
N SER A 117 11.48 -29.43 41.39
CA SER A 117 10.65 -30.46 42.04
C SER A 117 10.94 -30.62 43.54
N ARG A 118 12.11 -30.15 43.99
CA ARG A 118 12.60 -30.30 45.38
C ARG A 118 12.50 -29.02 46.20
N HIS A 119 12.38 -27.86 45.56
CA HIS A 119 12.41 -26.55 46.24
C HIS A 119 11.25 -25.66 45.81
N LEU A 120 10.29 -25.42 46.70
CA LEU A 120 9.16 -24.50 46.43
C LEU A 120 9.63 -23.10 46.02
N GLY A 121 10.76 -22.62 46.54
CA GLY A 121 11.33 -21.32 46.18
C GLY A 121 11.78 -21.23 44.71
N ALA A 122 12.20 -22.34 44.10
CA ALA A 122 12.58 -22.37 42.68
C ALA A 122 11.37 -22.27 41.74
N ASN A 123 10.20 -22.77 42.15
CA ASN A 123 8.96 -22.62 41.39
C ASN A 123 8.50 -21.16 41.30
N ALA A 124 8.69 -20.38 42.37
CA ALA A 124 8.33 -18.97 42.39
C ALA A 124 9.14 -18.13 41.39
N LEU A 125 10.44 -18.42 41.22
CA LEU A 125 11.34 -17.73 40.27
C LEU A 125 10.89 -17.91 38.82
N ILE A 126 10.45 -19.12 38.48
CA ILE A 126 9.95 -19.45 37.15
C ILE A 126 8.58 -18.83 36.89
N LEU A 127 7.68 -18.86 37.88
CA LEU A 127 6.38 -18.20 37.76
C LEU A 127 6.52 -16.69 37.55
N GLN A 128 7.48 -16.05 38.24
CA GLN A 128 7.80 -14.63 38.05
C GLN A 128 8.37 -14.36 36.66
N SER A 129 9.25 -15.24 36.16
CA SER A 129 9.83 -15.10 34.83
C SER A 129 8.82 -15.31 33.70
N LEU A 130 7.91 -16.28 33.84
CA LEU A 130 6.80 -16.49 32.91
C LEU A 130 5.86 -15.27 32.89
N CYS A 131 5.49 -14.76 34.08
CA CYS A 131 4.68 -13.56 34.19
C CYS A 131 5.33 -12.34 33.50
N ARG A 132 6.65 -12.22 33.57
CA ARG A 132 7.41 -11.14 32.93
C ARG A 132 7.40 -11.26 31.41
N VAL A 133 7.74 -12.44 30.86
CA VAL A 133 7.71 -12.69 29.41
C VAL A 133 6.31 -12.48 28.82
N LEU A 134 5.27 -12.95 29.52
CA LEU A 134 3.88 -12.76 29.08
C LEU A 134 3.46 -11.28 29.10
N ARG A 135 3.90 -10.51 30.10
CA ARG A 135 3.65 -9.05 30.15
C ARG A 135 4.36 -8.33 29.01
N GLU A 136 5.64 -8.62 28.78
CA GLU A 136 6.42 -8.00 27.71
C GLU A 136 5.81 -8.29 26.32
N ARG A 137 5.40 -9.55 26.05
CA ARG A 137 4.66 -9.89 24.82
C ARG A 137 3.33 -9.16 24.74
N SER A 138 2.54 -9.14 25.81
CA SER A 138 1.25 -8.45 25.84
C SER A 138 1.42 -6.94 25.59
N GLU A 139 2.45 -6.30 26.15
CA GLU A 139 2.78 -4.91 25.91
C GLU A 139 3.22 -4.64 24.47
N GLN A 140 4.03 -5.53 23.89
CA GLN A 140 4.41 -5.45 22.46
C GLN A 140 3.19 -5.61 21.54
N PHE A 141 2.31 -6.59 21.79
CA PHE A 141 1.08 -6.78 21.02
C PHE A 141 0.14 -5.57 21.12
N THR A 142 -0.03 -5.01 22.33
CA THR A 142 -0.89 -3.83 22.53
C THR A 142 -0.32 -2.58 21.88
N LYS A 143 1.00 -2.34 21.97
CA LYS A 143 1.68 -1.23 21.27
C LYS A 143 1.56 -1.38 19.75
N GLY A 144 1.83 -2.56 19.20
CA GLY A 144 1.70 -2.83 17.77
C GLY A 144 0.27 -2.69 17.26
N ALA A 145 -0.72 -3.18 18.02
CA ALA A 145 -2.13 -3.03 17.69
C ALA A 145 -2.58 -1.56 17.75
N HIS A 146 -2.07 -0.78 18.70
CA HIS A 146 -2.38 0.65 18.80
C HIS A 146 -1.80 1.43 17.61
N GLN A 147 -0.55 1.17 17.24
CA GLN A 147 0.08 1.78 16.06
C GLN A 147 -0.66 1.46 14.76
N ARG A 148 -1.04 0.19 14.55
CA ARG A 148 -1.84 -0.21 13.38
C ARG A 148 -3.18 0.51 13.32
N ARG A 149 -3.91 0.58 14.44
CA ARG A 149 -5.20 1.30 14.51
C ARG A 149 -5.05 2.78 14.21
N THR A 150 -3.97 3.42 14.66
CA THR A 150 -3.69 4.82 14.35
C THR A 150 -3.43 5.01 12.87
N MET A 151 -2.61 4.16 12.25
CA MET A 151 -2.32 4.20 10.82
C MET A 151 -3.57 3.93 9.96
N GLU A 152 -4.36 2.91 10.29
CA GLU A 152 -5.65 2.62 9.64
C GLU A 152 -6.59 3.84 9.71
N ARG A 153 -6.60 4.53 10.85
CA ARG A 153 -7.42 5.74 11.03
C ARG A 153 -6.94 6.90 10.17
N GLU A 154 -5.63 7.10 10.05
CA GLU A 154 -5.05 8.13 9.17
C GLU A 154 -5.34 7.85 7.69
N LEU A 155 -5.22 6.60 7.26
CA LEU A 155 -5.57 6.17 5.91
C LEU A 155 -7.07 6.35 5.62
N GLU A 156 -7.94 6.01 6.56
CA GLU A 156 -9.39 6.22 6.44
C GLU A 156 -9.75 7.72 6.33
N ILE A 157 -9.00 8.59 7.01
CA ILE A 157 -9.14 10.05 6.85
C ILE A 157 -8.72 10.44 5.42
N GLY A 158 -7.57 9.94 4.95
CA GLY A 158 -7.10 10.16 3.58
C GLY A 158 -8.14 9.74 2.53
N ARG A 159 -8.74 8.56 2.70
CA ARG A 159 -9.81 8.04 1.84
C ARG A 159 -11.00 8.99 1.75
N LYS A 160 -11.47 9.49 2.89
CA LYS A 160 -12.60 10.43 2.96
C LYS A 160 -12.29 11.74 2.26
N ILE A 161 -11.06 12.22 2.40
CA ILE A 161 -10.59 13.42 1.71
C ILE A 161 -10.58 13.20 0.20
N GLN A 162 -9.97 12.10 -0.28
CA GLN A 162 -9.95 11.75 -1.71
C GLN A 162 -11.34 11.59 -2.31
N ALA A 163 -12.26 10.92 -1.60
CA ALA A 163 -13.63 10.77 -2.05
C ALA A 163 -14.34 12.13 -2.27
N GLY A 164 -13.93 13.18 -1.53
CA GLY A 164 -14.43 14.54 -1.73
C GLY A 164 -13.89 15.26 -2.98
N PHE A 165 -12.82 14.75 -3.61
CA PHE A 165 -12.31 15.28 -4.87
C PHE A 165 -13.02 14.69 -6.09
N LEU A 166 -13.55 13.47 -5.97
CA LEU A 166 -14.37 12.85 -7.03
C LEU A 166 -15.76 13.50 -7.08
N PRO A 167 -16.40 13.58 -8.27
CA PRO A 167 -17.69 14.23 -8.39
C PRO A 167 -18.77 13.46 -7.61
N SER A 168 -19.45 14.15 -6.69
CA SER A 168 -20.57 13.59 -5.90
C SER A 168 -21.83 13.33 -6.72
N SER A 169 -21.95 13.98 -7.88
CA SER A 169 -22.99 13.76 -8.87
C SER A 169 -22.42 14.05 -10.25
N LEU A 170 -22.91 13.33 -11.26
CA LEU A 170 -22.56 13.55 -12.65
C LEU A 170 -23.49 14.61 -13.26
N PRO A 171 -23.03 15.44 -14.20
CA PRO A 171 -23.87 16.40 -14.90
C PRO A 171 -25.07 15.72 -15.57
N ALA A 172 -26.26 16.28 -15.36
CA ALA A 172 -27.45 15.92 -16.11
C ALA A 172 -27.51 16.75 -17.39
N GLU A 173 -27.52 16.08 -18.54
CA GLU A 173 -27.62 16.72 -19.85
C GLU A 173 -28.70 16.01 -20.69
N ASP A 174 -29.61 16.78 -21.27
CA ASP A 174 -30.71 16.23 -22.06
C ASP A 174 -30.19 15.48 -23.29
N GLY A 175 -30.72 14.28 -23.52
CA GLY A 175 -30.25 13.41 -24.60
C GLY A 175 -28.96 12.65 -24.30
N TRP A 176 -28.42 12.75 -23.08
CA TRP A 176 -27.21 12.04 -22.66
C TRP A 176 -27.44 11.19 -21.40
N GLU A 177 -26.66 10.13 -21.26
CA GLU A 177 -26.52 9.35 -20.03
C GLU A 177 -25.04 9.24 -19.71
N ILE A 178 -24.69 9.51 -18.45
CA ILE A 178 -23.31 9.44 -17.96
C ILE A 178 -23.35 8.53 -16.74
N GLY A 179 -22.47 7.53 -16.73
CA GLY A 179 -22.30 6.63 -15.59
C GLY A 179 -20.84 6.44 -15.26
N ALA A 180 -20.54 6.35 -13.97
CA ALA A 180 -19.18 6.15 -13.47
C ALA A 180 -19.17 5.08 -12.39
N TYR A 181 -18.08 4.33 -12.32
CA TYR A 181 -17.80 3.38 -11.25
C TYR A 181 -16.36 3.58 -10.78
N PHE A 182 -16.17 3.57 -9.47
CA PHE A 182 -14.87 3.70 -8.84
C PHE A 182 -14.79 2.79 -7.62
N HIS A 183 -13.78 1.94 -7.58
CA HIS A 183 -13.51 1.06 -6.44
C HIS A 183 -12.01 0.95 -6.19
N ALA A 184 -11.56 1.56 -5.09
CA ALA A 184 -10.16 1.50 -4.67
C ALA A 184 -9.77 0.09 -4.20
N ALA A 185 -8.58 -0.38 -4.56
CA ALA A 185 -8.01 -1.65 -4.10
C ALA A 185 -7.53 -1.58 -2.65
N ARG A 186 -7.20 -0.37 -2.19
CA ARG A 186 -6.71 -0.06 -0.84
C ARG A 186 -7.50 1.09 -0.24
N GLU A 187 -7.07 1.56 0.93
CA GLU A 187 -7.67 2.68 1.63
C GLU A 187 -7.56 3.99 0.84
N VAL A 188 -6.54 4.14 0.00
CA VAL A 188 -6.37 5.29 -0.90
C VAL A 188 -6.02 4.81 -2.31
N ALA A 189 -6.38 5.59 -3.32
CA ALA A 189 -6.30 5.20 -4.72
C ALA A 189 -5.43 6.15 -5.55
N GLY A 190 -4.71 5.60 -6.54
CA GLY A 190 -4.03 6.35 -7.61
C GLY A 190 -4.97 6.70 -8.75
N ASP A 191 -5.98 5.88 -8.97
CA ASP A 191 -7.04 6.09 -9.94
C ASP A 191 -7.92 7.30 -9.65
N PHE A 192 -8.41 7.95 -10.71
CA PHE A 192 -9.44 8.98 -10.63
C PHE A 192 -10.30 9.09 -11.88
N TYR A 193 -11.46 9.71 -11.69
CA TYR A 193 -12.28 10.22 -12.77
C TYR A 193 -12.85 11.58 -12.42
N ASP A 194 -13.27 12.31 -13.44
CA ASP A 194 -14.04 13.53 -13.24
C ASP A 194 -14.96 13.83 -14.43
N VAL A 195 -16.12 14.41 -14.14
CA VAL A 195 -17.08 14.84 -15.15
C VAL A 195 -17.70 16.16 -14.73
N PHE A 196 -17.59 17.18 -15.58
CA PHE A 196 -18.12 18.51 -15.27
C PHE A 196 -18.40 19.34 -16.51
N ARG A 197 -19.30 20.31 -16.37
CA ARG A 197 -19.53 21.31 -17.41
C ARG A 197 -18.47 22.40 -17.33
N ILE A 198 -17.94 22.79 -18.49
CA ILE A 198 -17.09 23.96 -18.65
C ILE A 198 -17.99 25.11 -19.09
N GLU A 199 -18.36 25.99 -18.16
CA GLU A 199 -19.39 27.02 -18.36
C GLU A 199 -19.11 27.92 -19.57
N ASN A 200 -17.85 28.31 -19.79
CA ASN A 200 -17.49 29.26 -20.84
C ASN A 200 -17.51 28.66 -22.27
N THR A 201 -17.47 27.33 -22.41
CA THR A 201 -17.60 26.63 -23.71
C THR A 201 -18.94 25.91 -23.86
N GLY A 202 -19.64 25.65 -22.75
CA GLY A 202 -20.83 24.80 -22.71
C GLY A 202 -20.53 23.29 -22.92
N ARG A 203 -19.26 22.91 -23.05
CA ARG A 203 -18.84 21.51 -23.22
C ARG A 203 -18.83 20.76 -21.89
N ILE A 204 -18.93 19.44 -21.96
CA ILE A 204 -18.78 18.52 -20.83
C ILE A 204 -17.36 17.94 -20.88
N ALA A 205 -16.58 18.20 -19.84
CA ALA A 205 -15.29 17.58 -19.60
C ALA A 205 -15.49 16.14 -19.10
N LEU A 206 -14.75 15.21 -19.68
CA LEU A 206 -14.65 13.80 -19.29
C LEU A 206 -13.19 13.50 -18.97
N VAL A 207 -12.89 13.08 -17.75
CA VAL A 207 -11.54 12.77 -17.29
C VAL A 207 -11.53 11.41 -16.65
N ILE A 208 -10.52 10.61 -16.99
CA ILE A 208 -10.16 9.37 -16.29
C ILE A 208 -8.65 9.22 -16.36
N GLY A 209 -8.05 8.73 -15.30
CA GLY A 209 -6.61 8.50 -15.26
C GLY A 209 -6.18 7.65 -14.09
N ASP A 210 -4.95 7.19 -14.19
CA ASP A 210 -4.27 6.36 -13.21
C ASP A 210 -2.87 6.91 -12.95
N VAL A 211 -2.53 7.06 -11.68
CA VAL A 211 -1.23 7.55 -11.22
C VAL A 211 -0.32 6.38 -10.95
N CYS A 212 0.91 6.42 -11.47
CA CYS A 212 1.87 5.35 -11.24
C CYS A 212 2.12 5.10 -9.75
N ASP A 213 2.46 3.84 -9.43
CA ASP A 213 2.66 3.35 -8.06
C ASP A 213 1.35 3.24 -7.25
N LYS A 214 1.43 2.87 -5.96
CA LYS A 214 0.27 2.64 -5.10
C LYS A 214 0.42 3.32 -3.74
N GLY A 215 -0.70 3.50 -3.05
CA GLY A 215 -0.72 4.03 -1.69
C GLY A 215 -0.68 5.56 -1.63
N VAL A 216 -0.16 6.11 -0.53
CA VAL A 216 -0.34 7.52 -0.17
C VAL A 216 0.29 8.49 -1.18
N GLY A 217 1.45 8.14 -1.75
CA GLY A 217 2.10 8.97 -2.78
C GLY A 217 1.22 9.13 -4.01
N ALA A 218 0.82 8.01 -4.63
CA ALA A 218 -0.10 7.99 -5.78
C ALA A 218 -1.40 8.74 -5.47
N ALA A 219 -1.94 8.56 -4.28
CA ALA A 219 -3.15 9.21 -3.82
C ALA A 219 -3.09 10.74 -3.75
N LEU A 220 -1.96 11.29 -3.31
CA LEU A 220 -1.74 12.74 -3.29
C LEU A 220 -1.59 13.30 -4.71
N PHE A 221 -0.85 12.60 -5.57
CA PHE A 221 -0.67 13.02 -6.95
C PHE A 221 -1.94 12.91 -7.78
N MET A 222 -2.77 11.90 -7.52
CA MET A 222 -4.10 11.77 -8.10
C MET A 222 -4.91 13.05 -7.87
N THR A 223 -4.95 13.49 -6.61
CA THR A 223 -5.65 14.72 -6.20
C THR A 223 -5.10 15.94 -6.95
N LEU A 224 -3.79 16.01 -7.10
CA LEU A 224 -3.10 17.11 -7.78
C LEU A 224 -3.38 17.12 -9.29
N PHE A 225 -3.21 16.00 -9.99
CA PHE A 225 -3.50 15.87 -11.42
C PHE A 225 -4.94 16.26 -11.73
N ARG A 226 -5.90 15.65 -11.03
CA ARG A 226 -7.32 15.96 -11.20
C ARG A 226 -7.60 17.44 -10.99
N SER A 227 -7.05 18.02 -9.93
CA SER A 227 -7.31 19.43 -9.58
C SER A 227 -6.70 20.40 -10.58
N LEU A 228 -5.48 20.13 -11.08
CA LEU A 228 -4.82 20.94 -12.10
C LEU A 228 -5.59 20.91 -13.42
N LEU A 229 -6.01 19.72 -13.88
CA LEU A 229 -6.77 19.56 -15.12
C LEU A 229 -8.12 20.30 -15.04
N ARG A 230 -8.84 20.13 -13.94
CA ARG A 230 -10.12 20.84 -13.72
C ARG A 230 -9.93 22.35 -13.62
N ALA A 231 -8.96 22.81 -12.83
CA ALA A 231 -8.73 24.24 -12.62
C ALA A 231 -8.30 24.95 -13.90
N ALA A 232 -7.38 24.36 -14.67
CA ALA A 232 -6.92 24.94 -15.93
C ALA A 232 -8.03 25.00 -16.97
N SER A 233 -8.82 23.93 -17.11
CA SER A 233 -9.92 23.88 -18.09
C SER A 233 -11.13 24.75 -17.73
N SER A 234 -11.30 25.10 -16.45
CA SER A 234 -12.40 25.95 -15.97
C SER A 234 -12.00 27.41 -15.74
N SER A 235 -10.72 27.75 -15.93
CA SER A 235 -10.20 29.10 -15.68
C SER A 235 -10.51 30.06 -16.84
N GLU A 236 -10.99 31.26 -16.51
CA GLU A 236 -11.22 32.30 -17.51
C GLU A 236 -9.90 32.85 -18.08
N GLU A 237 -8.81 32.80 -17.32
CA GLU A 237 -7.48 33.18 -17.79
C GLU A 237 -7.03 32.25 -18.93
N PHE A 238 -7.09 30.94 -18.70
CA PHE A 238 -6.76 29.94 -19.72
C PHE A 238 -7.70 30.01 -20.93
N ALA A 239 -8.97 30.32 -20.71
CA ALA A 239 -9.92 30.54 -21.79
C ALA A 239 -9.61 31.81 -22.61
N THR A 240 -9.18 32.88 -21.95
CA THR A 240 -8.77 34.13 -22.61
C THR A 240 -7.53 33.90 -23.47
N ASP A 241 -6.52 33.22 -22.93
CA ASP A 241 -5.30 32.86 -23.68
C ASP A 241 -5.63 31.94 -24.87
N ALA A 242 -6.50 30.94 -24.67
CA ALA A 242 -6.96 30.07 -25.73
C ALA A 242 -7.69 30.87 -26.83
N ARG A 243 -8.63 31.76 -26.48
CA ARG A 243 -9.32 32.65 -27.44
C ARG A 243 -8.35 33.54 -28.21
N ALA A 244 -7.37 34.12 -27.52
CA ALA A 244 -6.36 34.98 -28.15
C ALA A 244 -5.53 34.22 -29.21
N SER A 245 -5.32 32.92 -29.03
CA SER A 245 -4.53 32.10 -29.95
C SER A 245 -5.25 31.72 -31.26
N VAL A 246 -6.60 31.70 -31.27
CA VAL A 246 -7.41 31.28 -32.43
C VAL A 246 -8.32 32.39 -32.99
N GLY A 247 -8.47 33.51 -32.28
CA GLY A 247 -9.34 34.64 -32.61
C GLY A 247 -10.68 34.61 -31.86
N GLU A 248 -11.28 35.78 -31.60
CA GLU A 248 -12.46 35.95 -30.73
C GLU A 248 -13.71 35.14 -31.13
N GLN A 249 -13.84 34.74 -32.39
CA GLN A 249 -15.03 34.09 -32.95
C GLN A 249 -14.84 32.59 -33.24
N ALA A 250 -13.62 32.06 -33.08
CA ALA A 250 -13.33 30.66 -33.33
C ALA A 250 -13.63 29.80 -32.08
N ASP A 251 -13.98 28.53 -32.30
CA ASP A 251 -14.06 27.56 -31.20
C ASP A 251 -12.66 27.34 -30.61
N TYR A 252 -12.45 27.86 -29.40
CA TYR A 252 -11.18 27.78 -28.69
C TYR A 252 -11.06 26.52 -27.81
N SER A 253 -12.02 25.59 -27.88
CA SER A 253 -12.06 24.39 -27.05
C SER A 253 -10.84 23.48 -27.26
N GLU A 254 -10.33 23.39 -28.50
CA GLU A 254 -9.12 22.62 -28.81
C GLU A 254 -7.89 23.23 -28.10
N ALA A 255 -7.72 24.54 -28.20
CA ALA A 255 -6.64 25.27 -27.54
C ALA A 255 -6.76 25.19 -26.01
N LEU A 256 -7.98 25.30 -25.46
CA LEU A 256 -8.25 25.15 -24.03
C LEU A 256 -7.85 23.75 -23.53
N LEU A 257 -8.26 22.69 -24.22
CA LEU A 257 -7.91 21.32 -23.86
C LEU A 257 -6.39 21.11 -23.89
N ARG A 258 -5.74 21.52 -24.97
CA ARG A 258 -4.28 21.42 -25.14
C ARG A 258 -3.55 22.17 -24.03
N ASN A 259 -3.92 23.41 -23.76
CA ASN A 259 -3.28 24.25 -22.75
C ASN A 259 -3.48 23.69 -21.34
N SER A 260 -4.66 23.14 -21.04
CA SER A 260 -4.96 22.53 -19.74
C SER A 260 -4.09 21.30 -19.47
N VAL A 261 -3.96 20.41 -20.45
CA VAL A 261 -3.08 19.24 -20.35
C VAL A 261 -1.61 19.67 -20.26
N GLN A 262 -1.18 20.60 -21.10
CA GLN A 262 0.20 21.08 -21.11
C GLN A 262 0.58 21.74 -19.77
N PHE A 263 -0.32 22.50 -19.17
CA PHE A 263 -0.14 23.12 -17.87
C PHE A 263 0.02 22.06 -16.78
N ALA A 264 -0.91 21.11 -16.68
CA ALA A 264 -0.85 20.04 -15.67
C ALA A 264 0.44 19.22 -15.82
N ASN A 265 0.79 18.80 -17.04
CA ASN A 265 2.03 18.09 -17.33
C ASN A 265 3.27 18.87 -16.88
N ASN A 266 3.38 20.13 -17.30
CA ASN A 266 4.56 20.94 -17.02
C ASN A 266 4.67 21.30 -15.54
N TYR A 267 3.55 21.53 -14.86
CA TYR A 267 3.54 21.80 -13.42
C TYR A 267 4.11 20.60 -12.67
N ILE A 268 3.60 19.39 -12.93
CA ILE A 268 4.08 18.17 -12.27
C ILE A 268 5.55 17.91 -12.61
N ALA A 269 5.90 17.88 -13.89
CA ALA A 269 7.25 17.53 -14.33
C ALA A 269 8.32 18.52 -13.81
N ARG A 270 8.00 19.81 -13.69
CA ARG A 270 8.95 20.84 -13.23
C ARG A 270 8.98 21.00 -11.72
N THR A 271 7.83 20.97 -11.06
CA THR A 271 7.72 21.25 -9.62
C THR A 271 7.94 19.99 -8.79
N HIS A 272 7.57 18.83 -9.33
CA HIS A 272 7.55 17.56 -8.61
C HIS A 272 8.35 16.44 -9.30
N GLY A 273 9.18 16.76 -10.30
CA GLY A 273 9.93 15.76 -11.07
C GLY A 273 10.81 14.82 -10.23
N GLU A 274 11.32 15.28 -9.06
CA GLU A 274 12.09 14.44 -8.14
C GLU A 274 11.30 13.27 -7.55
N THR A 275 9.98 13.39 -7.48
CA THR A 275 9.10 12.31 -6.99
C THR A 275 8.91 11.19 -8.01
N SER A 276 9.26 11.43 -9.28
CA SER A 276 9.05 10.50 -10.41
C SER A 276 7.60 10.04 -10.59
N MET A 277 6.63 10.80 -10.06
CA MET A 277 5.20 10.52 -10.17
C MET A 277 4.65 11.03 -11.50
N PHE A 278 3.91 10.19 -12.21
CA PHE A 278 3.23 10.51 -13.46
C PHE A 278 1.86 9.84 -13.52
N ALA A 279 1.01 10.26 -14.46
CA ALA A 279 -0.32 9.69 -14.65
C ALA A 279 -0.62 9.40 -16.11
N THR A 280 -1.23 8.25 -16.37
CA THR A 280 -1.96 8.03 -17.61
C THR A 280 -3.27 8.79 -17.52
N VAL A 281 -3.65 9.55 -18.56
CA VAL A 281 -4.88 10.35 -18.54
C VAL A 281 -5.57 10.34 -19.89
N PHE A 282 -6.88 10.07 -19.90
CA PHE A 282 -7.77 10.47 -20.98
C PHE A 282 -8.58 11.68 -20.55
N PHE A 283 -8.44 12.80 -21.29
CA PHE A 283 -9.18 14.03 -21.07
C PHE A 283 -9.88 14.45 -22.36
N ALA A 284 -11.21 14.48 -22.34
CA ALA A 284 -12.02 14.89 -23.48
C ALA A 284 -13.02 16.02 -23.16
N LEU A 285 -13.30 16.83 -24.17
CA LEU A 285 -14.35 17.85 -24.17
C LEU A 285 -15.45 17.47 -25.17
N LEU A 286 -16.60 17.09 -24.63
CA LEU A 286 -17.79 16.73 -25.39
C LEU A 286 -18.67 17.97 -25.61
N ASP A 287 -18.99 18.29 -26.86
CA ASP A 287 -20.09 19.18 -27.19
C ASP A 287 -21.43 18.42 -27.12
N PRO A 288 -22.27 18.68 -26.11
CA PRO A 288 -23.52 17.95 -25.92
C PRO A 288 -24.54 18.19 -27.04
N LYS A 289 -24.42 19.28 -27.81
CA LYS A 289 -25.36 19.61 -28.90
C LYS A 289 -25.07 18.77 -30.13
N THR A 290 -23.80 18.67 -30.51
CA THR A 290 -23.38 18.05 -31.78
C THR A 290 -22.89 16.61 -31.61
N GLY A 291 -22.48 16.24 -30.39
CA GLY A 291 -21.77 14.99 -30.08
C GLY A 291 -20.30 15.00 -30.49
N HIS A 292 -19.77 16.16 -30.91
CA HIS A 292 -18.35 16.31 -31.24
C HIS A 292 -17.48 16.17 -29.99
N LEU A 293 -16.43 15.37 -30.08
CA LEU A 293 -15.55 15.03 -28.98
C LEU A 293 -14.12 15.42 -29.35
N LEU A 294 -13.55 16.37 -28.62
CA LEU A 294 -12.12 16.66 -28.64
C LEU A 294 -11.46 15.89 -27.51
N TYR A 295 -10.31 15.27 -27.72
CA TYR A 295 -9.64 14.53 -26.65
C TYR A 295 -8.12 14.55 -26.74
N VAL A 296 -7.50 14.37 -25.58
CA VAL A 296 -6.10 13.99 -25.41
C VAL A 296 -6.06 12.68 -24.65
N ASN A 297 -5.30 11.71 -25.16
CA ASN A 297 -4.96 10.50 -24.43
C ASN A 297 -3.45 10.54 -24.16
N GLY A 298 -3.06 10.74 -22.91
CA GLY A 298 -1.67 10.72 -22.43
C GLY A 298 -1.32 9.35 -21.86
N GLY A 299 -1.26 8.33 -22.70
CA GLY A 299 -0.86 6.97 -22.33
C GLY A 299 -1.88 6.12 -21.57
N HIS A 300 -3.14 6.55 -21.49
CA HIS A 300 -4.23 5.80 -20.85
C HIS A 300 -4.79 4.73 -21.78
N GLU A 301 -5.45 3.72 -21.21
CA GLU A 301 -6.19 2.68 -21.92
C GLU A 301 -7.13 3.33 -22.94
N GLU A 302 -7.17 2.79 -24.16
CA GLU A 302 -7.94 3.41 -25.24
C GLU A 302 -9.45 3.33 -24.96
N PRO A 303 -10.15 4.47 -24.77
CA PRO A 303 -11.60 4.44 -24.68
C PRO A 303 -12.19 3.98 -26.01
N ILE A 304 -13.24 3.16 -25.95
CA ILE A 304 -13.92 2.66 -27.14
C ILE A 304 -15.27 3.33 -27.33
N ILE A 305 -15.61 3.66 -28.57
CA ILE A 305 -16.96 4.05 -28.98
C ILE A 305 -17.67 2.82 -29.49
N ILE A 306 -18.78 2.48 -28.86
CA ILE A 306 -19.62 1.33 -29.16
C ILE A 306 -20.86 1.81 -29.91
N HIS A 307 -21.25 1.07 -30.94
CA HIS A 307 -22.51 1.25 -31.66
C HIS A 307 -23.08 -0.11 -32.06
N ASN A 308 -24.34 -0.38 -31.71
CA ASN A 308 -25.04 -1.63 -32.03
C ASN A 308 -24.23 -2.89 -31.68
N GLY A 309 -23.58 -2.89 -30.52
CA GLY A 309 -22.77 -4.01 -30.02
C GLY A 309 -21.46 -4.26 -30.76
N ALA A 310 -20.97 -3.29 -31.53
CA ALA A 310 -19.66 -3.32 -32.17
C ALA A 310 -18.82 -2.10 -31.79
N VAL A 311 -17.48 -2.28 -31.78
CA VAL A 311 -16.56 -1.15 -31.65
C VAL A 311 -16.58 -0.35 -32.96
N LYS A 312 -17.03 0.90 -32.88
CA LYS A 312 -17.04 1.87 -33.97
C LYS A 312 -15.69 2.60 -34.08
N ALA A 313 -15.09 2.94 -32.95
CA ALA A 313 -13.79 3.63 -32.90
C ALA A 313 -13.07 3.32 -31.59
N SER A 314 -11.74 3.39 -31.61
CA SER A 314 -10.87 3.37 -30.42
C SER A 314 -10.14 4.71 -30.34
N LEU A 315 -10.11 5.34 -29.17
CA LEU A 315 -9.55 6.67 -28.96
C LEU A 315 -8.10 6.56 -28.46
N GLY A 316 -7.21 6.24 -29.39
CA GLY A 316 -5.82 5.92 -29.12
C GLY A 316 -4.94 7.09 -28.72
N ASN A 317 -3.74 6.74 -28.27
CA ASN A 317 -2.77 7.64 -27.65
C ASN A 317 -2.45 8.91 -28.48
N SER A 318 -2.31 10.06 -27.82
CA SER A 318 -1.98 11.35 -28.42
C SER A 318 -0.90 12.14 -27.65
N GLY A 319 -0.25 11.52 -26.68
CA GLY A 319 0.93 12.05 -25.98
C GLY A 319 1.54 11.03 -25.01
N PRO A 320 2.63 11.36 -24.33
CA PRO A 320 3.16 10.54 -23.24
C PRO A 320 2.27 10.63 -21.98
N ALA A 321 2.54 9.81 -20.97
CA ALA A 321 1.94 10.01 -19.65
C ALA A 321 2.30 11.39 -19.07
N LEU A 322 1.33 12.03 -18.41
CA LEU A 322 1.48 13.39 -17.89
C LEU A 322 2.42 13.39 -16.68
N GLY A 323 3.30 14.39 -16.62
CA GLY A 323 4.25 14.58 -15.52
C GLY A 323 5.62 13.95 -15.75
N LEU A 324 5.79 13.12 -16.79
CA LEU A 324 7.07 12.47 -17.10
C LEU A 324 8.14 13.46 -17.55
N PHE A 325 7.80 14.35 -18.49
CA PHE A 325 8.76 15.23 -19.14
C PHE A 325 8.17 16.63 -19.33
N PRO A 326 8.90 17.71 -19.00
CA PRO A 326 8.43 19.05 -19.26
C PRO A 326 8.51 19.36 -20.75
N GLY A 327 7.53 20.13 -21.26
CA GLY A 327 7.54 20.68 -22.61
C GLY A 327 7.29 19.67 -23.74
N VAL A 328 6.82 18.46 -23.42
CA VAL A 328 6.39 17.50 -24.44
C VAL A 328 5.06 17.92 -25.05
N PRO A 329 4.88 17.73 -26.37
CA PRO A 329 3.65 18.07 -27.05
C PRO A 329 2.57 17.01 -26.77
N PHE A 330 1.32 17.48 -26.72
CA PHE A 330 0.11 16.65 -26.70
C PHE A 330 -0.78 17.05 -27.87
N ASP A 331 -1.13 16.08 -28.70
CA ASP A 331 -2.03 16.28 -29.83
C ASP A 331 -3.48 16.18 -29.38
N VAL A 332 -4.29 17.16 -29.74
CA VAL A 332 -5.74 17.07 -29.62
C VAL A 332 -6.27 16.31 -30.82
N LYS A 333 -7.00 15.24 -30.57
CA LYS A 333 -7.67 14.43 -31.58
C LYS A 333 -9.17 14.63 -31.49
N GLU A 334 -9.86 14.27 -32.57
CA GLU A 334 -11.31 14.42 -32.65
C GLU A 334 -12.01 13.08 -32.87
N SER A 335 -13.24 13.00 -32.39
CA SER A 335 -14.18 11.93 -32.67
C SER A 335 -15.62 12.44 -32.55
N ARG A 336 -16.60 11.57 -32.72
CA ARG A 336 -18.02 11.93 -32.60
C ARG A 336 -18.88 10.80 -32.07
N LEU A 337 -19.69 11.12 -31.07
CA LEU A 337 -20.78 10.28 -30.60
C LEU A 337 -22.06 10.62 -31.37
N GLU A 338 -22.43 9.73 -32.28
CA GLU A 338 -23.72 9.78 -32.96
C GLU A 338 -24.83 9.27 -32.01
N PRO A 339 -26.11 9.60 -32.25
CA PRO A 339 -27.21 9.02 -31.47
C PRO A 339 -27.13 7.49 -31.39
N GLY A 340 -27.32 6.94 -30.19
CA GLY A 340 -27.14 5.52 -29.88
C GLY A 340 -25.67 5.05 -29.79
N ASN A 341 -24.69 5.96 -29.71
CA ASN A 341 -23.29 5.62 -29.45
C ASN A 341 -23.00 5.71 -27.95
N THR A 342 -22.13 4.82 -27.47
CA THR A 342 -21.62 4.83 -26.10
C THR A 342 -20.10 4.89 -26.11
N LEU A 343 -19.52 5.90 -25.48
CA LEU A 343 -18.10 5.93 -25.12
C LEU A 343 -17.92 5.15 -23.82
N PHE A 344 -16.97 4.21 -23.78
CA PHE A 344 -16.62 3.46 -22.58
C PHE A 344 -15.10 3.56 -22.35
N SER A 345 -14.71 3.97 -21.15
CA SER A 345 -13.32 4.07 -20.68
C SER A 345 -13.16 3.32 -19.37
N TYR A 346 -11.95 2.83 -19.12
CA TYR A 346 -11.62 2.04 -17.94
C TYR A 346 -10.13 2.18 -17.59
N THR A 347 -9.75 1.94 -16.33
CA THR A 347 -8.36 1.75 -15.91
C THR A 347 -7.98 0.27 -15.93
N ASP A 348 -6.69 -0.04 -16.02
CA ASP A 348 -6.16 -1.40 -16.17
C ASP A 348 -6.59 -2.38 -15.07
N GLY A 349 -6.89 -1.91 -13.85
CA GLY A 349 -7.43 -2.75 -12.78
C GLY A 349 -8.72 -3.47 -13.17
N ALA A 350 -9.50 -2.94 -14.11
CA ALA A 350 -10.66 -3.63 -14.67
C ALA A 350 -10.28 -4.90 -15.46
N THR A 351 -9.16 -4.86 -16.19
CA THR A 351 -8.65 -6.00 -16.96
C THR A 351 -7.73 -6.90 -16.16
N ASP A 352 -7.09 -6.36 -15.12
CA ASP A 352 -6.07 -7.04 -14.32
C ASP A 352 -6.63 -7.73 -13.08
N ALA A 353 -7.92 -7.56 -12.79
CA ALA A 353 -8.62 -8.29 -11.73
C ALA A 353 -8.38 -9.81 -11.84
N VAL A 354 -7.81 -10.40 -10.79
CA VAL A 354 -7.41 -11.82 -10.76
C VAL A 354 -8.44 -12.69 -10.05
N ASN A 355 -8.60 -13.93 -10.51
CA ASN A 355 -9.36 -14.96 -9.81
C ASN A 355 -8.45 -15.74 -8.82
N PRO A 356 -9.00 -16.66 -8.00
CA PRO A 356 -8.20 -17.47 -7.07
C PRO A 356 -7.14 -18.38 -7.73
N GLN A 357 -7.22 -18.58 -9.05
CA GLN A 357 -6.26 -19.33 -9.84
C GLN A 357 -5.13 -18.43 -10.39
N GLY A 358 -5.18 -17.11 -10.14
CA GLY A 358 -4.20 -16.13 -10.62
C GLY A 358 -4.42 -15.68 -12.07
N GLU A 359 -5.59 -15.97 -12.66
CA GLU A 359 -5.91 -15.56 -14.04
C GLU A 359 -6.59 -14.19 -14.04
N SER A 360 -6.13 -13.27 -14.89
CA SER A 360 -6.73 -11.94 -15.05
C SER A 360 -8.07 -11.97 -15.80
N TYR A 361 -8.88 -10.92 -15.63
CA TYR A 361 -10.16 -10.79 -16.33
C TYR A 361 -9.96 -10.59 -17.83
N THR A 362 -8.88 -9.89 -18.22
CA THR A 362 -8.45 -9.59 -19.59
C THR A 362 -9.35 -8.61 -20.35
N LEU A 363 -8.71 -7.86 -21.25
CA LEU A 363 -9.39 -6.98 -22.20
C LEU A 363 -10.42 -7.71 -23.08
N ALA A 364 -10.13 -8.95 -23.48
CA ALA A 364 -11.02 -9.73 -24.33
C ALA A 364 -12.38 -10.03 -23.65
N ARG A 365 -12.38 -10.33 -22.34
CA ARG A 365 -13.63 -10.54 -21.59
C ARG A 365 -14.35 -9.23 -21.34
N LEU A 366 -13.62 -8.17 -21.00
CA LEU A 366 -14.17 -6.83 -20.83
C LEU A 366 -14.90 -6.37 -22.11
N ASN A 367 -14.23 -6.41 -23.26
CA ASN A 367 -14.81 -6.05 -24.55
C ASN A 367 -16.05 -6.90 -24.87
N ARG A 368 -15.98 -8.22 -24.66
CA ARG A 368 -17.14 -9.09 -24.87
C ARG A 368 -18.33 -8.70 -24.00
N HIS A 369 -18.09 -8.33 -22.75
CA HIS A 369 -19.16 -7.93 -21.83
C HIS A 369 -19.81 -6.62 -22.29
N VAL A 370 -19.00 -5.57 -22.47
CA VAL A 370 -19.52 -4.22 -22.79
C VAL A 370 -20.22 -4.15 -24.14
N LEU A 371 -19.77 -4.92 -25.13
CA LEU A 371 -20.39 -4.97 -26.46
C LEU A 371 -21.75 -5.68 -26.45
N ASN A 372 -22.04 -6.55 -25.47
CA ASN A 372 -23.28 -7.34 -25.42
C ASN A 372 -24.33 -6.80 -24.43
N SER A 373 -24.00 -5.78 -23.65
CA SER A 373 -24.89 -5.28 -22.58
C SER A 373 -26.15 -4.60 -23.14
N GLY A 374 -26.00 -3.68 -24.10
CA GLY A 374 -27.12 -2.83 -24.58
C GLY A 374 -27.81 -2.02 -23.48
N LEU A 375 -27.10 -1.76 -22.36
CA LEU A 375 -27.61 -1.07 -21.18
C LEU A 375 -27.36 0.44 -21.27
N SER A 376 -28.03 1.20 -20.40
CA SER A 376 -27.70 2.61 -20.14
C SER A 376 -26.25 2.76 -19.67
N ALA A 377 -25.70 3.97 -19.72
CA ALA A 377 -24.32 4.24 -19.28
C ALA A 377 -24.07 3.76 -17.83
N ASP A 378 -25.00 4.06 -16.92
CA ASP A 378 -24.95 3.66 -15.51
C ASP A 378 -25.09 2.13 -15.35
N GLY A 379 -26.03 1.53 -16.10
CA GLY A 379 -26.22 0.08 -16.11
C GLY A 379 -25.01 -0.66 -16.66
N LEU A 380 -24.32 -0.09 -17.66
CA LEU A 380 -23.13 -0.65 -18.26
C LEU A 380 -22.01 -0.76 -17.23
N VAL A 381 -21.60 0.36 -16.60
CA VAL A 381 -20.52 0.35 -15.60
C VAL A 381 -20.85 -0.55 -14.41
N ALA A 382 -22.09 -0.53 -13.93
CA ALA A 382 -22.53 -1.38 -12.82
C ALA A 382 -22.49 -2.88 -13.20
N SER A 383 -23.00 -3.24 -14.39
CA SER A 383 -22.98 -4.62 -14.86
C SER A 383 -21.56 -5.15 -15.06
N THR A 384 -20.65 -4.30 -15.56
CA THR A 384 -19.25 -4.64 -15.77
C THR A 384 -18.55 -4.87 -14.42
N ALA A 385 -18.81 -4.01 -13.43
CA ALA A 385 -18.29 -4.20 -12.07
C ALA A 385 -18.76 -5.53 -11.46
N VAL A 386 -20.02 -5.91 -11.66
CA VAL A 386 -20.54 -7.21 -11.21
C VAL A 386 -19.83 -8.37 -11.92
N ALA A 387 -19.55 -8.25 -13.21
CA ALA A 387 -18.84 -9.28 -13.97
C ALA A 387 -17.38 -9.45 -13.49
N ILE A 388 -16.68 -8.34 -13.25
CA ILE A 388 -15.32 -8.32 -12.68
C ILE A 388 -15.31 -8.96 -11.29
N ASN A 389 -16.21 -8.55 -10.40
CA ASN A 389 -16.31 -9.10 -9.05
C ASN A 389 -16.65 -10.60 -9.04
N ARG A 390 -17.49 -11.04 -9.98
CA ARG A 390 -17.80 -12.47 -10.15
C ARG A 390 -16.57 -13.26 -10.59
N HIS A 391 -15.74 -12.71 -11.48
CA HIS A 391 -14.48 -13.33 -11.88
C HIS A 391 -13.49 -13.40 -10.73
N ALA A 392 -13.35 -12.30 -9.96
CA ALA A 392 -12.46 -12.26 -8.80
C ALA A 392 -12.85 -13.27 -7.71
N ALA A 393 -14.15 -13.59 -7.56
CA ALA A 393 -14.65 -14.63 -6.67
C ALA A 393 -14.14 -14.52 -5.21
N GLY A 394 -14.01 -13.28 -4.72
CA GLY A 394 -13.51 -12.97 -3.37
C GLY A 394 -11.99 -12.91 -3.24
N ALA A 395 -11.23 -13.06 -4.35
CA ALA A 395 -9.81 -12.75 -4.37
C ALA A 395 -9.58 -11.26 -4.04
N PRO A 396 -8.49 -10.91 -3.32
CA PRO A 396 -8.14 -9.52 -3.07
C PRO A 396 -7.96 -8.75 -4.37
N GLN A 397 -8.47 -7.51 -4.40
CA GLN A 397 -8.31 -6.64 -5.54
C GLN A 397 -6.84 -6.28 -5.74
N PHE A 398 -6.36 -6.40 -6.98
CA PHE A 398 -4.96 -6.17 -7.33
C PHE A 398 -4.66 -4.68 -7.56
N ASP A 399 -5.55 -4.00 -8.28
CA ASP A 399 -5.43 -2.58 -8.61
C ASP A 399 -6.77 -1.85 -8.53
N ASP A 400 -6.73 -0.52 -8.44
CA ASP A 400 -7.92 0.32 -8.44
C ASP A 400 -8.76 0.09 -9.72
N VAL A 401 -10.08 0.14 -9.60
CA VAL A 401 -10.99 -0.07 -10.74
C VAL A 401 -11.82 1.17 -10.95
N THR A 402 -11.57 1.84 -12.08
CA THR A 402 -12.32 3.01 -12.53
C THR A 402 -12.91 2.76 -13.89
N MET A 403 -14.18 3.12 -14.07
CA MET A 403 -14.87 3.03 -15.36
C MET A 403 -15.75 4.25 -15.57
N LEU A 404 -15.81 4.72 -16.81
CA LEU A 404 -16.65 5.84 -17.24
C LEU A 404 -17.39 5.47 -18.53
N ALA A 405 -18.70 5.66 -18.55
CA ALA A 405 -19.54 5.46 -19.73
C ALA A 405 -20.33 6.72 -20.05
N VAL A 406 -20.40 7.08 -21.33
CA VAL A 406 -21.18 8.22 -21.83
C VAL A 406 -21.97 7.78 -23.05
N THR A 407 -23.30 7.81 -22.97
CA THR A 407 -24.19 7.39 -24.05
C THR A 407 -25.00 8.58 -24.58
N ARG A 408 -25.02 8.74 -25.90
CA ARG A 408 -25.95 9.65 -26.56
C ARG A 408 -27.25 8.90 -26.87
N LYS A 409 -28.37 9.37 -26.35
CA LYS A 409 -29.69 8.75 -26.62
C LYS A 409 -30.04 8.85 -28.10
N SER A 410 -30.79 7.86 -28.59
CA SER A 410 -31.26 7.78 -29.99
C SER A 410 -32.31 8.81 -30.33
#